data_AF-A0A4R5D439-F1
#
_entry.id   AF-A0A4R5D439-F1
#
_cell.length_a   1.000
_cell.length_b   1.000
_cell.length_c   1.000
_cell.angle_alpha   90.00
_cell.angle_beta   90.00
_cell.angle_gamma   90.00
#
_symmetry.space_group_name_H-M   'P 1'
#
loop_
_entity.id
_entity.type
_entity.pdbx_description
1 polymer ?
#
loop_
_entity_poly.entity_id
_entity_poly.type
_entity_poly.pdbx_seq_one_letter_code
_entity_poly.pdbx_strand_id
1 'polypeptide(L)'
;METNVSPNPYTYVVIEPKICMDMDGKPLHRMAPAEISDFLSVDPLNGLSTTEAKQRFVRYGPNVSSKQAPENAWTVGFRQFRGVMVLILAVAALASFSIGDTIEGFSVAAIIFINASIGFALEWNARKSMEALDKLDQIPGKSNPRWYGY
;
A
#
# COMPACT_ATOMS: atom_id res chain seq x y z
N MET A 1 -17.56 -14.37 -24.86
CA MET A 1 -18.49 -13.37 -24.32
C MET A 1 -17.66 -12.33 -23.60
N GLU A 2 -17.50 -11.18 -24.24
CA GLU A 2 -16.66 -10.07 -23.80
C GLU A 2 -17.32 -9.38 -22.60
N THR A 3 -16.64 -9.30 -21.46
CA THR A 3 -17.11 -8.49 -20.33
C THR A 3 -16.46 -7.11 -20.42
N ASN A 4 -17.27 -6.16 -20.87
CA ASN A 4 -17.04 -4.73 -20.84
C ASN A 4 -16.79 -4.28 -19.38
N VAL A 5 -15.51 -4.07 -19.03
CA VAL A 5 -15.11 -3.54 -17.72
C VAL A 5 -14.99 -2.02 -17.83
N SER A 6 -16.00 -1.33 -17.31
CA SER A 6 -15.99 0.12 -17.05
C SER A 6 -14.76 0.51 -16.22
N PRO A 7 -14.01 1.58 -16.57
CA PRO A 7 -12.79 1.95 -15.87
C PRO A 7 -13.15 2.68 -14.57
N ASN A 8 -13.43 1.94 -13.50
CA ASN A 8 -13.60 2.51 -12.18
C ASN A 8 -12.21 2.75 -11.54
N PRO A 9 -11.82 4.00 -11.26
CA PRO A 9 -10.52 4.35 -10.65
C PRO A 9 -10.37 3.88 -9.20
N TYR A 10 -11.40 3.28 -8.59
CA TYR A 10 -11.37 2.71 -7.24
C TYR A 10 -11.33 1.17 -7.23
N THR A 11 -10.99 0.54 -8.36
CA THR A 11 -10.76 -0.92 -8.38
C THR A 11 -9.43 -1.19 -7.70
N TYR A 12 -9.46 -1.42 -6.38
CA TYR A 12 -8.36 -2.09 -5.70
C TYR A 12 -8.14 -3.42 -6.42
N VAL A 13 -6.94 -3.62 -6.98
CA VAL A 13 -6.49 -4.97 -7.32
C VAL A 13 -6.44 -5.71 -5.99
N VAL A 14 -7.48 -6.48 -5.68
CA VAL A 14 -7.44 -7.42 -4.58
C VAL A 14 -6.37 -8.42 -4.99
N ILE A 15 -5.16 -8.23 -4.47
CA ILE A 15 -4.11 -9.24 -4.55
C ILE A 15 -4.62 -10.35 -3.65
N GLU A 16 -5.30 -11.35 -4.24
CA GLU A 16 -5.61 -12.58 -3.52
C GLU A 16 -4.29 -13.08 -2.91
N PRO A 17 -4.21 -13.26 -1.58
CA PRO A 17 -3.03 -13.85 -0.98
C PRO A 17 -3.00 -15.30 -1.43
N LYS A 18 -2.39 -15.57 -2.57
CA LYS A 18 -2.47 -16.89 -3.21
C LYS A 18 -1.93 -18.03 -2.33
N ILE A 19 -1.21 -17.72 -1.25
CA ILE A 19 -0.56 -18.72 -0.40
C ILE A 19 -0.50 -18.24 1.07
N CYS A 20 -1.61 -18.18 1.80
CA CYS A 20 -1.60 -17.97 3.27
C CYS A 20 -2.24 -19.12 4.06
N MET A 21 -3.04 -19.94 3.40
CA MET A 21 -3.71 -21.11 3.93
C MET A 21 -3.56 -22.28 2.95
N ASP A 22 -3.53 -23.48 3.50
CA ASP A 22 -3.73 -24.73 2.76
C ASP A 22 -5.21 -24.90 2.35
N MET A 23 -5.48 -25.83 1.45
CA MET A 23 -6.81 -26.27 1.00
C MET A 23 -7.75 -26.62 2.17
N ASP A 24 -7.21 -27.08 3.30
CA ASP A 24 -7.96 -27.38 4.52
C ASP A 24 -8.15 -26.18 5.47
N GLY A 25 -7.71 -24.97 5.08
CA GLY A 25 -7.84 -23.74 5.87
C GLY A 25 -6.83 -23.59 7.01
N LYS A 26 -5.85 -24.49 7.11
CA LYS A 26 -4.75 -24.39 8.07
C LYS A 26 -3.81 -23.25 7.64
N PRO A 27 -3.47 -22.29 8.53
CA PRO A 27 -2.52 -21.24 8.19
C PRO A 27 -1.10 -21.82 8.09
N LEU A 28 -0.36 -21.42 7.05
CA LEU A 28 0.95 -22.02 6.72
C LEU A 28 1.98 -21.89 7.84
N HIS A 29 1.97 -20.78 8.60
CA HIS A 29 2.90 -20.58 9.72
C HIS A 29 2.68 -21.54 10.90
N ARG A 30 1.60 -22.33 10.89
CA ARG A 30 1.31 -23.37 11.90
C ARG A 30 1.57 -24.79 11.39
N MET A 31 2.09 -24.95 10.17
CA MET A 31 2.45 -26.26 9.62
C MET A 31 3.85 -26.67 10.02
N ALA A 32 4.10 -27.98 10.04
CA ALA A 32 5.44 -28.49 10.23
C ALA A 32 6.33 -28.13 9.02
N PRO A 33 7.65 -27.93 9.17
CA PRO A 33 8.53 -27.57 8.06
C PRO A 33 8.44 -28.54 6.87
N ALA A 34 8.29 -29.84 7.14
CA ALA A 34 8.13 -30.86 6.09
C ALA A 34 6.82 -30.72 5.31
N GLU A 35 5.71 -30.40 5.98
CA GLU A 35 4.40 -30.16 5.35
C GLU A 35 4.44 -28.93 4.44
N ILE A 36 5.10 -27.84 4.90
CA ILE A 36 5.25 -26.60 4.12
C ILE A 36 6.13 -26.82 2.90
N SER A 37 7.24 -27.55 3.04
CA SER A 37 8.14 -27.85 1.93
C SER A 37 7.46 -28.66 0.83
N ASP A 38 6.62 -29.62 1.19
CA ASP A 38 5.84 -30.40 0.23
C ASP A 38 4.76 -29.54 -0.45
N PHE A 39 4.00 -28.79 0.34
CA PHE A 39 2.97 -27.87 -0.14
C PHE A 39 3.51 -26.79 -1.10
N LEU A 40 4.67 -26.20 -0.78
CA LEU A 40 5.34 -25.22 -1.64
C LEU A 40 6.20 -25.86 -2.73
N SER A 41 6.32 -27.20 -2.73
CA SER A 41 7.17 -27.99 -3.62
C SER A 41 8.59 -27.41 -3.67
N VAL A 42 9.24 -27.30 -2.51
CA VAL A 42 10.59 -26.74 -2.38
C VAL A 42 11.46 -27.65 -1.53
N ASP A 43 12.70 -27.88 -1.97
CA ASP A 43 13.70 -28.60 -1.19
C ASP A 43 14.14 -27.72 0.01
N PRO A 44 13.97 -28.17 1.27
CA PRO A 44 14.34 -27.38 2.45
C PRO A 44 15.86 -27.16 2.58
N LEU A 45 16.70 -28.00 1.97
CA LEU A 45 18.16 -27.89 2.01
C LEU A 45 18.71 -27.13 0.80
N ASN A 46 18.18 -27.39 -0.39
CA ASN A 46 18.72 -26.85 -1.64
C ASN A 46 17.90 -25.71 -2.24
N GLY A 47 16.68 -25.49 -1.78
CA GLY A 47 15.76 -24.49 -2.32
C GLY A 47 15.17 -24.91 -3.67
N LEU A 48 14.74 -23.92 -4.46
CA LEU A 48 14.20 -24.15 -5.80
C LEU A 48 15.30 -24.26 -6.85
N SER A 49 15.09 -25.11 -7.85
CA SER A 49 15.94 -25.13 -9.04
C SER A 49 15.82 -23.82 -9.83
N THR A 50 16.86 -23.45 -10.58
CA THR A 50 16.85 -22.23 -11.41
C THR A 50 15.76 -22.25 -12.49
N THR A 51 15.47 -23.43 -13.04
CA THR A 51 14.40 -23.64 -14.03
C THR A 51 13.03 -23.40 -13.41
N GLU A 52 12.78 -23.97 -12.23
CA GLU A 52 11.52 -23.83 -11.52
C GLU A 52 11.32 -22.39 -11.00
N ALA A 53 12.37 -21.76 -10.51
CA ALA A 53 12.35 -20.35 -10.12
C ALA A 53 11.96 -19.44 -11.30
N LYS A 54 12.51 -19.68 -12.50
CA LYS A 54 12.13 -18.94 -13.72
C LYS A 54 10.68 -19.17 -14.11
N GLN A 55 10.21 -20.42 -14.05
CA GLN A 55 8.81 -20.74 -14.36
C GLN A 55 7.86 -20.05 -13.37
N ARG A 56 8.19 -20.04 -12.07
CA ARG A 56 7.42 -19.33 -11.05
C ARG A 56 7.46 -17.81 -11.26
N PHE A 57 8.60 -17.25 -11.64
CA PHE A 57 8.73 -15.82 -11.96
C PHE A 57 7.82 -15.41 -13.13
N VAL A 58 7.73 -16.22 -14.19
CA VAL A 58 6.81 -15.95 -15.32
C VAL A 58 5.35 -16.09 -14.88
N ARG A 59 5.04 -17.06 -14.01
CA ARG A 59 3.67 -17.33 -13.54
C ARG A 59 3.14 -16.28 -12.56
N TYR A 60 3.96 -15.84 -11.62
CA TYR A 60 3.56 -14.94 -10.53
C TYR A 60 4.00 -13.49 -10.74
N GLY A 61 4.90 -13.25 -11.69
CA GLY A 61 5.48 -11.95 -11.94
C GLY A 61 6.58 -11.59 -10.94
N PRO A 62 7.18 -10.39 -11.09
CA PRO A 62 8.13 -9.87 -10.14
C PRO A 62 7.48 -9.65 -8.77
N ASN A 63 8.19 -9.98 -7.70
CA ASN A 63 7.77 -9.67 -6.33
C ASN A 63 8.04 -8.19 -6.04
N VAL A 64 7.22 -7.31 -6.60
CA VAL A 64 7.29 -5.87 -6.39
C VAL A 64 5.93 -5.36 -5.92
N SER A 65 5.92 -4.62 -4.82
CA SER A 65 4.72 -3.94 -4.35
C SER A 65 4.31 -2.85 -5.35
N SER A 66 3.02 -2.74 -5.69
CA SER A 66 2.58 -1.74 -6.67
C SER A 66 2.83 -0.34 -6.13
N LYS A 67 3.79 0.38 -6.71
CA LYS A 67 4.05 1.77 -6.35
C LYS A 67 2.86 2.62 -6.80
N GLN A 68 2.15 3.22 -5.85
CA GLN A 68 1.22 4.29 -6.18
C GLN A 68 2.03 5.43 -6.81
N ALA A 69 1.53 5.97 -7.93
CA ALA A 69 2.20 7.06 -8.64
C ALA A 69 2.47 8.22 -7.68
N PRO A 70 3.61 8.92 -7.81
CA PRO A 70 3.90 10.07 -6.98
C PRO A 70 2.81 11.13 -7.18
N GLU A 71 2.00 11.38 -6.15
CA GLU A 71 1.05 12.47 -6.16
C GLU A 71 1.78 13.77 -5.83
N ASN A 72 1.48 14.85 -6.54
CA ASN A 72 2.05 16.17 -6.27
C ASN A 72 1.63 16.67 -4.88
N ALA A 73 2.56 17.28 -4.13
CA ALA A 73 2.32 17.80 -2.78
C ALA A 73 1.11 18.77 -2.72
N TRP A 74 0.93 19.58 -3.76
CA TRP A 74 -0.22 20.47 -3.91
C TRP A 74 -1.55 19.71 -3.96
N THR A 75 -1.59 18.59 -4.70
CA THR A 75 -2.79 17.75 -4.82
C THR A 75 -3.18 17.14 -3.47
N VAL A 76 -2.19 16.71 -2.70
CA VAL A 76 -2.39 16.19 -1.34
C VAL A 76 -2.93 17.29 -0.40
N GLY A 77 -2.36 18.50 -0.49
CA GLY A 77 -2.84 19.65 0.29
C GLY A 77 -4.28 20.04 -0.06
N PHE A 78 -4.60 20.19 -1.35
CA PHE A 78 -5.95 20.52 -1.81
C PHE A 78 -6.99 19.46 -1.47
N ARG A 79 -6.60 18.19 -1.36
CA ARG A 79 -7.50 17.11 -0.93
C ARG A 79 -8.00 17.31 0.50
N GLN A 80 -7.18 17.87 1.40
CA GLN A 80 -7.61 18.15 2.78
C GLN A 80 -8.76 19.15 2.84
N PHE A 81 -8.78 20.15 1.94
CA PHE A 81 -9.85 21.15 1.88
C PHE A 81 -11.18 20.62 1.32
N ARG A 82 -11.18 19.46 0.66
CA ARG A 82 -12.38 18.84 0.09
C ARG A 82 -13.05 17.83 1.03
N GLY A 83 -12.52 17.64 2.24
CA GLY A 83 -13.14 16.78 3.23
C GLY A 83 -14.49 17.35 3.69
N VAL A 84 -15.50 16.49 3.84
CA VAL A 84 -16.85 16.87 4.31
C VAL A 84 -16.79 17.71 5.59
N MET A 85 -15.92 17.31 6.53
CA MET A 85 -15.72 18.03 7.80
C MET A 85 -15.19 19.45 7.59
N VAL A 86 -14.20 19.63 6.69
CA VAL A 86 -13.62 20.95 6.39
C VAL A 86 -14.64 21.85 5.68
N LEU A 87 -15.45 21.29 4.78
CA LEU A 87 -16.51 22.04 4.11
C LEU A 87 -17.56 22.56 5.10
N ILE A 88 -17.98 21.75 6.06
CA ILE A 88 -18.93 22.18 7.11
C ILE A 88 -18.33 23.31 7.94
N LEU A 89 -17.07 23.19 8.36
CA LEU A 89 -16.37 24.24 9.11
C LEU A 89 -16.17 25.51 8.28
N ALA A 90 -15.90 25.38 6.99
CA ALA A 90 -15.77 26.53 6.09
C ALA A 90 -17.10 27.29 5.95
N VAL A 91 -18.23 26.59 5.88
CA VAL A 91 -19.56 27.21 5.89
C VAL A 91 -19.81 27.93 7.23
N ALA A 92 -19.43 27.33 8.36
CA ALA A 92 -19.55 27.99 9.67
C ALA A 92 -18.69 29.26 9.75
N ALA A 93 -17.43 29.22 9.27
CA ALA A 93 -16.56 30.39 9.23
C ALA A 93 -17.15 31.53 8.36
N LEU A 94 -17.69 31.19 7.18
CA LEU A 94 -18.37 32.15 6.30
C LEU A 94 -19.62 32.76 6.97
N ALA A 95 -20.35 31.97 7.74
CA ALA A 95 -21.50 32.46 8.50
C ALA A 95 -21.08 33.49 9.58
N SER A 96 -20.04 33.21 10.39
CA SER A 96 -19.53 34.19 11.38
C SER A 96 -19.05 35.47 10.71
N PHE A 97 -18.32 35.38 9.60
CA PHE A 97 -17.90 36.57 8.85
C PHE A 97 -19.09 37.37 8.28
N SER A 98 -20.16 36.70 7.87
CA SER A 98 -21.38 37.36 7.36
C SER A 98 -22.13 38.12 8.46
N ILE A 99 -22.04 37.66 9.71
CA ILE A 99 -22.63 38.31 10.89
C ILE A 99 -21.73 39.44 11.43
N GLY A 100 -20.49 39.56 10.92
CA GLY A 100 -19.51 40.56 11.34
C GLY A 100 -18.63 40.13 12.50
N ASP A 101 -18.78 38.89 13.00
CA ASP A 101 -17.89 38.32 14.01
C ASP A 101 -16.63 37.76 13.34
N THR A 102 -15.66 38.65 13.15
CA THR A 102 -14.39 38.30 12.52
C THR A 102 -13.50 37.46 13.43
N ILE A 103 -13.60 37.60 14.75
CA ILE A 103 -12.78 36.87 15.71
C ILE A 103 -13.14 35.38 15.70
N GLU A 104 -14.44 35.08 15.68
CA GLU A 104 -14.92 33.70 15.60
C GLU A 104 -14.60 33.07 14.24
N GLY A 105 -14.80 33.82 13.15
CA GLY A 105 -14.46 33.38 11.80
C GLY A 105 -12.97 33.02 11.65
N PHE A 106 -12.06 33.86 12.17
CA PHE A 106 -10.61 33.56 12.16
C PHE A 106 -10.25 32.36 13.03
N SER A 107 -10.93 32.16 14.16
CA SER A 107 -10.71 30.99 15.03
C SER A 107 -11.03 29.68 14.30
N VAL A 108 -12.16 29.63 13.58
CA VAL A 108 -12.53 28.45 12.78
C VAL A 108 -11.57 28.25 11.60
N ALA A 109 -11.16 29.33 10.92
CA ALA A 109 -10.20 29.25 9.83
C ALA A 109 -8.83 28.71 10.30
N ALA A 110 -8.36 29.12 11.49
CA ALA A 110 -7.14 28.60 12.08
C ALA A 110 -7.24 27.09 12.37
N ILE A 111 -8.37 26.61 12.89
CA ILE A 111 -8.61 25.18 13.13
C ILE A 111 -8.54 24.38 11.83
N ILE A 112 -9.20 24.85 10.77
CA ILE A 112 -9.15 24.21 9.44
C ILE A 112 -7.71 24.12 8.95
N PHE A 113 -6.95 25.22 9.07
CA PHE A 113 -5.56 25.28 8.61
C PHE A 113 -4.65 24.31 9.38
N ILE A 114 -4.80 24.24 10.71
CA ILE A 114 -4.04 23.32 11.55
C ILE A 114 -4.37 21.87 11.19
N ASN A 115 -5.65 21.53 11.06
CA ASN A 115 -6.08 20.17 10.70
C ASN A 115 -5.56 19.76 9.32
N ALA A 116 -5.63 20.65 8.32
CA ALA A 116 -5.09 20.38 6.99
C ALA A 116 -3.56 20.17 7.02
N SER A 117 -2.84 20.96 7.82
CA SER A 117 -1.39 20.85 7.99
C SER A 117 -1.00 19.52 8.64
N ILE A 118 -1.71 19.12 9.69
CA ILE A 118 -1.53 17.82 10.35
C ILE A 118 -1.79 16.69 9.35
N GLY A 119 -2.94 16.69 8.66
CA GLY A 119 -3.29 15.69 7.66
C GLY A 119 -2.25 15.57 6.55
N PHE A 120 -1.71 16.70 6.07
CA PHE A 120 -0.62 16.72 5.10
C PHE A 120 0.66 16.08 5.65
N ALA A 121 1.07 16.43 6.88
CA ALA A 121 2.27 15.88 7.51
C ALA A 121 2.16 14.37 7.74
N LEU A 122 0.99 13.87 8.17
CA LEU A 122 0.72 12.45 8.33
C LEU A 122 0.84 11.69 7.01
N GLU A 123 0.20 12.20 5.96
CA GLU A 123 0.26 11.60 4.62
C GLU A 123 1.70 11.59 4.06
N TRP A 124 2.43 12.69 4.26
CA TRP A 124 3.83 12.81 3.83
C TRP A 124 4.72 11.78 4.53
N ASN A 125 4.55 11.63 5.84
CA ASN A 125 5.31 10.66 6.63
C ASN A 125 4.97 9.22 6.24
N ALA A 126 3.69 8.91 5.99
CA ALA A 126 3.27 7.59 5.55
C ALA A 126 3.94 7.18 4.21
N ARG A 127 4.03 8.11 3.26
CA ARG A 127 4.74 7.89 1.99
C ARG A 127 6.22 7.61 2.20
N LYS A 128 6.88 8.41 3.04
CA LYS A 128 8.30 8.21 3.38
C LYS A 128 8.55 6.84 4.03
N SER A 129 7.64 6.37 4.88
CA SER A 129 7.71 5.04 5.48
C SER A 129 7.57 3.92 4.43
N MET A 130 6.68 4.07 3.45
CA MET A 130 6.55 3.10 2.35
C MET A 130 7.80 3.07 1.46
N GLU A 131 8.40 4.23 1.17
CA GLU A 131 9.67 4.30 0.43
C GLU A 131 10.83 3.63 1.19
N ALA A 132 10.85 3.73 2.51
CA ALA A 132 11.84 3.04 3.33
C ALA A 132 11.66 1.51 3.28
N LEU A 133 10.40 1.04 3.26
CA LEU A 133 10.09 -0.38 3.14
C LEU A 133 10.46 -0.94 1.75
N ASP A 134 10.21 -0.19 0.69
CA ASP A 134 10.60 -0.56 -0.69
C ASP A 134 12.12 -0.76 -0.83
N LYS A 135 12.93 0.01 -0.11
CA LYS A 135 14.39 -0.18 -0.07
C LYS A 135 14.80 -1.47 0.63
N LEU A 136 14.00 -1.96 1.59
CA LEU A 136 14.24 -3.23 2.28
C LEU A 136 13.75 -4.43 1.46
N ASP A 137 12.75 -4.26 0.60
CA ASP A 137 12.22 -5.34 -0.27
C ASP A 137 13.23 -5.78 -1.35
N GLN A 138 14.23 -4.95 -1.65
CA GLN A 138 15.28 -5.25 -2.64
C GLN A 138 16.36 -6.25 -2.15
N ILE A 139 16.14 -6.97 -1.04
CA ILE A 139 17.08 -8.01 -0.60
C ILE A 139 17.05 -9.16 -1.62
N PRO A 140 18.17 -9.45 -2.33
CA PRO A 140 18.23 -10.60 -3.20
C PRO A 140 18.03 -11.87 -2.37
N GLY A 141 16.97 -12.61 -2.66
CA GLY A 141 16.72 -13.92 -2.05
C GLY A 141 17.99 -14.77 -2.15
N LYS A 142 18.43 -15.32 -1.02
CA LYS A 142 19.66 -16.13 -0.92
C LYS A 142 19.50 -17.42 -1.75
N SER A 143 19.69 -17.36 -3.06
CA SER A 143 19.99 -18.54 -3.87
C SER A 143 21.45 -18.88 -3.60
N ASN A 144 21.73 -19.92 -2.82
CA ASN A 144 23.09 -20.34 -2.50
C ASN A 144 23.90 -20.58 -3.80
N PRO A 145 24.97 -19.79 -4.10
CA PRO A 145 25.72 -19.92 -5.35
C PRO A 145 26.87 -20.94 -5.26
N ARG A 146 26.94 -21.78 -4.21
CA ARG A 146 28.00 -22.80 -4.04
C ARG A 146 28.05 -23.91 -5.12
N TRP A 147 27.20 -23.84 -6.15
CA TRP A 147 27.12 -24.80 -7.25
C TRP A 147 27.70 -24.31 -8.59
N TYR A 148 28.38 -23.16 -8.62
CA TYR A 148 29.30 -22.85 -9.73
C TYR A 148 30.70 -23.31 -9.36
N GLY A 149 30.86 -24.64 -9.31
CA GLY A 149 32.17 -25.28 -9.34
C GLY A 149 32.63 -25.42 -10.79
N TYR A 150 33.65 -24.64 -11.14
CA TYR A 150 34.70 -25.07 -12.06
C TYR A 150 36.03 -24.80 -11.34
#